data_AF-A0A9D6RHH5-F1
#
_entry.id   AF-A0A9D6RHH5-F1
#
_cell.length_a   1.000
_cell.length_b   1.000
_cell.length_c   1.000
_cell.angle_alpha   90.00
_cell.angle_beta   90.00
_cell.angle_gamma   90.00
#
_symmetry.space_group_name_H-M   'P 1'
#
loop_
_entity.id
_entity.type
_entity.pdbx_description
1 polymer ?
#
loop_
_entity_poly.entity_id
_entity_poly.type
_entity_poly.pdbx_seq_one_letter_code
_entity_poly.pdbx_strand_id
1 'polypeptide(L)'
;MKKLFVTLAFAGIAASSFGGAGNVYFSNIKDVTHTARIYGVDSTDSTKQAVGNSADYSNRGKLTGTGFTAELWIGTSEADLHAVAKSQVTFALAPLPGKTDLTGTFLKGGISKVDVDIGGGHAAVVQVRAWDNAGGTVNTWADLLKNDNLARGKSKLVNYNVAGIDDDGNPTSPAKNLVDAGLESFGLYIVPEPSVVALGALGLGALLLRRRK
;
A
#
# COMPACT_ATOMS: atom_id res chain seq x y z
N MET A 1 -20.17 -44.79 -23.46
CA MET A 1 -20.77 -43.45 -23.45
C MET A 1 -20.76 -42.92 -22.02
N LYS A 2 -19.69 -42.24 -21.60
CA LYS A 2 -19.57 -41.64 -20.25
C LYS A 2 -19.74 -40.13 -20.38
N LYS A 3 -20.69 -39.61 -19.61
CA LYS A 3 -21.18 -38.23 -19.68
C LYS A 3 -20.22 -37.25 -18.99
N LEU A 4 -20.01 -36.15 -19.70
CA LEU A 4 -19.68 -34.77 -19.33
C LEU A 4 -19.74 -34.39 -17.83
N PHE A 5 -18.71 -33.67 -17.35
CA PHE A 5 -18.88 -32.54 -16.41
C PHE A 5 -17.85 -31.46 -16.75
N VAL A 6 -18.33 -30.37 -17.36
CA VAL A 6 -17.58 -29.12 -17.58
C VAL A 6 -17.93 -28.20 -16.42
N THR A 7 -16.97 -27.88 -15.57
CA THR A 7 -17.14 -26.92 -14.48
C THR A 7 -16.87 -25.52 -15.02
N LEU A 8 -17.94 -24.74 -15.26
CA LEU A 8 -17.85 -23.31 -15.52
C LEU A 8 -17.64 -22.59 -14.19
N ALA A 9 -16.45 -22.00 -13.97
CA ALA A 9 -16.23 -21.06 -12.89
C ALA A 9 -16.65 -19.66 -13.35
N PHE A 10 -17.78 -19.18 -12.86
CA PHE A 10 -18.18 -17.78 -12.97
C PHE A 10 -17.38 -16.96 -11.93
N ALA A 11 -16.36 -16.23 -12.39
CA ALA A 11 -15.79 -15.13 -11.63
C ALA A 11 -16.71 -13.92 -11.82
N GLY A 12 -17.62 -13.69 -10.87
CA GLY A 12 -18.42 -12.48 -10.82
C GLY A 12 -17.54 -11.30 -10.43
N ILE A 13 -17.12 -10.50 -11.40
CA ILE A 13 -16.65 -9.14 -11.14
C ILE A 13 -17.90 -8.31 -10.91
N ALA A 14 -18.22 -8.00 -9.66
CA ALA A 14 -19.19 -6.97 -9.34
C ALA A 14 -18.53 -5.62 -9.66
N ALA A 15 -18.69 -5.16 -10.90
CA ALA A 15 -18.43 -3.77 -11.24
C ALA A 15 -19.62 -2.96 -10.71
N SER A 16 -19.49 -2.37 -9.52
CA SER A 16 -20.35 -1.27 -9.10
C SER A 16 -19.99 -0.07 -9.96
N SER A 17 -20.76 0.18 -11.01
CA SER A 17 -20.61 1.41 -11.81
C SER A 17 -21.22 2.57 -11.00
N PHE A 18 -20.40 3.26 -10.21
CA PHE A 18 -20.80 4.54 -9.63
C PHE A 18 -20.91 5.57 -10.76
N GLY A 19 -22.02 6.33 -10.80
CA GLY A 19 -22.29 7.32 -11.85
C GLY A 19 -21.54 8.64 -11.64
N GLY A 20 -21.00 8.87 -10.44
CA GLY A 20 -20.22 10.06 -10.09
C GLY A 20 -18.71 9.94 -10.36
N ALA A 21 -18.08 11.06 -10.70
CA ALA A 21 -16.61 11.16 -10.83
C ALA A 21 -15.99 11.60 -9.49
N GLY A 22 -15.42 10.66 -8.75
CA GLY A 22 -14.77 10.95 -7.47
C GLY A 22 -13.27 11.16 -7.58
N ASN A 23 -12.69 11.82 -6.57
CA ASN A 23 -11.25 12.00 -6.42
C ASN A 23 -10.80 11.99 -4.95
N VAL A 24 -9.54 11.58 -4.75
CA VAL A 24 -8.85 11.54 -3.45
C VAL A 24 -7.62 12.45 -3.50
N TYR A 25 -7.35 13.19 -2.41
CA TYR A 25 -6.12 13.97 -2.31
C TYR A 25 -4.95 13.07 -1.85
N PHE A 26 -4.23 12.45 -2.78
CA PHE A 26 -3.13 11.53 -2.52
C PHE A 26 -1.80 12.27 -2.24
N SER A 27 -1.58 12.59 -0.97
CA SER A 27 -0.32 13.10 -0.44
C SER A 27 -0.18 12.74 1.03
N ASN A 28 1.04 12.49 1.50
CA ASN A 28 1.35 12.26 2.91
C ASN A 28 1.97 13.47 3.62
N ILE A 29 1.86 14.66 3.02
CA ILE A 29 2.31 15.92 3.59
C ILE A 29 1.18 16.95 3.51
N LYS A 30 0.85 17.56 4.65
CA LYS A 30 -0.04 18.73 4.72
C LYS A 30 0.77 20.00 4.80
N ASP A 31 1.72 20.02 5.73
CA ASP A 31 2.70 21.06 5.94
C ASP A 31 3.98 20.46 6.53
N VAL A 32 4.96 21.31 6.84
CA VAL A 32 6.29 20.91 7.30
C VAL A 32 6.28 20.17 8.65
N THR A 33 5.25 20.39 9.47
CA THR A 33 5.06 19.80 10.80
C THR A 33 4.10 18.61 10.79
N HIS A 34 3.13 18.60 9.87
CA HIS A 34 2.11 17.57 9.74
C HIS A 34 2.39 16.70 8.52
N THR A 35 3.17 15.64 8.72
CA THR A 35 3.61 14.71 7.69
C THR A 35 3.54 13.27 8.19
N ALA A 36 2.92 12.39 7.42
CA ALA A 36 2.88 10.96 7.67
C ALA A 36 4.04 10.27 6.91
N ARG A 37 5.24 10.33 7.46
CA ARG A 37 6.46 9.85 6.77
C ARG A 37 6.45 8.34 6.62
N ILE A 38 6.96 7.87 5.47
CA ILE A 38 7.19 6.45 5.22
C ILE A 38 8.68 6.15 5.42
N TYR A 39 8.94 5.13 6.21
CA TYR A 39 10.28 4.71 6.61
C TYR A 39 10.62 3.36 5.98
N GLY A 40 11.90 3.12 5.78
CA GLY A 40 12.43 1.83 5.37
C GLY A 40 12.35 0.78 6.46
N VAL A 41 13.07 -0.30 6.20
CA VAL A 41 13.19 -1.46 7.07
C VAL A 41 14.00 -1.09 8.32
N ASP A 42 13.68 -1.72 9.45
CA ASP A 42 14.46 -1.57 10.68
C ASP A 42 15.83 -2.22 10.50
N SER A 43 16.91 -1.50 10.83
CA SER A 43 18.26 -2.06 10.74
C SER A 43 18.55 -3.14 11.79
N THR A 44 17.75 -3.21 12.86
CA THR A 44 17.91 -4.18 13.95
C THR A 44 17.00 -5.41 13.81
N ASP A 45 15.84 -5.25 13.17
CA ASP A 45 14.89 -6.33 12.90
C ASP A 45 14.09 -6.05 11.62
N SER A 46 14.55 -6.61 10.50
CA SER A 46 13.96 -6.36 9.20
C SER A 46 12.54 -6.90 9.03
N THR A 47 12.08 -7.76 9.92
CA THR A 47 10.79 -8.46 9.83
C THR A 47 9.66 -7.68 10.50
N LYS A 48 10.00 -6.70 11.35
CA LYS A 48 9.05 -5.90 12.11
C LYS A 48 8.48 -4.77 11.25
N GLN A 49 7.15 -4.64 11.23
CA GLN A 49 6.48 -3.45 10.70
C GLN A 49 6.27 -2.42 11.83
N ALA A 50 6.58 -1.15 11.57
CA ALA A 50 6.25 -0.03 12.46
C ALA A 50 5.07 0.76 11.88
N VAL A 51 4.02 1.05 12.67
CA VAL A 51 2.84 1.77 12.19
C VAL A 51 2.32 2.72 13.26
N GLY A 52 2.06 3.96 12.87
CA GLY A 52 1.49 5.01 13.71
C GLY A 52 2.48 6.11 14.07
N ASN A 53 1.98 7.29 14.37
CA ASN A 53 2.83 8.45 14.67
C ASN A 53 3.60 8.34 16.00
N SER A 54 3.19 7.43 16.88
CA SER A 54 3.88 7.12 18.15
C SER A 54 4.80 5.89 18.07
N ALA A 55 4.96 5.27 16.89
CA ALA A 55 5.86 4.14 16.74
C ALA A 55 7.32 4.60 16.77
N ASP A 56 8.21 3.67 17.15
CA ASP A 56 9.65 3.92 17.12
C ASP A 56 10.21 3.77 15.70
N TYR A 57 10.88 4.83 15.23
CA TYR A 57 11.51 4.92 13.91
C TYR A 57 13.02 5.21 14.01
N SER A 58 13.63 5.18 15.20
CA SER A 58 15.03 5.57 15.40
C SER A 58 16.01 4.78 14.54
N ASN A 59 15.69 3.51 14.28
CA ASN A 59 16.52 2.56 13.53
C ASN A 59 16.14 2.46 12.05
N ARG A 60 15.34 3.40 11.54
CA ARG A 60 14.80 3.36 10.17
C ARG A 60 15.15 4.62 9.40
N GLY A 61 15.75 4.44 8.22
CA GLY A 61 15.91 5.52 7.26
C GLY A 61 14.57 5.93 6.65
N LYS A 62 14.36 7.22 6.37
CA LYS A 62 13.19 7.70 5.63
C LYS A 62 13.33 7.31 4.14
N LEU A 63 12.22 6.94 3.49
CA LEU A 63 12.28 6.57 2.07
C LEU A 63 12.56 7.78 1.18
N THR A 64 13.42 7.60 0.18
CA THR A 64 13.81 8.66 -0.76
C THR A 64 14.01 8.12 -2.16
N GLY A 65 13.73 8.96 -3.16
CA GLY A 65 14.02 8.68 -4.57
C GLY A 65 13.13 7.62 -5.20
N THR A 66 13.65 6.98 -6.25
CA THR A 66 12.89 6.15 -7.19
C THR A 66 12.99 4.65 -6.93
N GLY A 67 13.75 4.20 -5.92
CA GLY A 67 13.86 2.78 -5.56
C GLY A 67 12.63 2.21 -4.84
N PHE A 68 11.70 3.08 -4.46
CA PHE A 68 10.47 2.69 -3.78
C PHE A 68 9.26 3.29 -4.50
N THR A 69 8.16 2.55 -4.48
CA THR A 69 6.87 2.98 -5.00
C THR A 69 5.87 3.04 -3.86
N ALA A 70 5.03 4.07 -3.84
CA ALA A 70 3.81 4.13 -3.05
C ALA A 70 2.59 4.13 -3.97
N GLU A 71 1.50 3.52 -3.53
CA GLU A 71 0.26 3.36 -4.28
C GLU A 71 -0.94 3.56 -3.36
N LEU A 72 -1.98 4.20 -3.90
CA LEU A 72 -3.26 4.36 -3.21
C LEU A 72 -4.12 3.13 -3.48
N TRP A 73 -4.68 2.57 -2.42
CA TRP A 73 -5.69 1.54 -2.47
C TRP A 73 -6.99 2.10 -1.88
N ILE A 74 -8.12 1.79 -2.52
CA ILE A 74 -9.45 2.26 -2.10
C ILE A 74 -10.46 1.12 -2.20
N GLY A 75 -11.51 1.21 -1.40
CA GLY A 75 -12.66 0.31 -1.44
C GLY A 75 -13.69 0.74 -0.40
N THR A 76 -14.76 -0.02 -0.28
CA THR A 76 -15.79 0.21 0.75
C THR A 76 -15.44 -0.44 2.10
N SER A 77 -14.49 -1.38 2.09
CA SER A 77 -13.99 -2.10 3.26
C SER A 77 -12.57 -2.64 3.00
N GLU A 78 -11.89 -3.18 4.02
CA GLU A 78 -10.54 -3.78 3.84
C GLU A 78 -10.54 -4.92 2.80
N ALA A 79 -11.60 -5.71 2.75
CA ALA A 79 -11.73 -6.85 1.83
C ALA A 79 -11.95 -6.45 0.37
N ASP A 80 -12.38 -5.20 0.15
CA ASP A 80 -12.74 -4.63 -1.15
C ASP A 80 -11.65 -3.68 -1.68
N LEU A 81 -10.53 -3.56 -0.97
CA LEU A 81 -9.44 -2.69 -1.37
C LEU A 81 -8.83 -3.16 -2.69
N HIS A 82 -8.81 -2.25 -3.66
CA HIS A 82 -8.13 -2.43 -4.94
C HIS A 82 -7.20 -1.24 -5.24
N ALA A 83 -6.22 -1.45 -6.11
CA ALA A 83 -5.26 -0.42 -6.49
C ALA A 83 -5.93 0.67 -7.34
N VAL A 84 -5.75 1.94 -6.98
CA VAL A 84 -6.24 3.07 -7.76
C VAL A 84 -5.35 3.28 -8.98
N ALA A 85 -5.96 3.29 -10.17
CA ALA A 85 -5.24 3.48 -11.43
C ALA A 85 -4.43 4.79 -11.43
N LYS A 86 -3.21 4.74 -11.96
CA LYS A 86 -2.29 5.89 -12.05
C LYS A 86 -1.95 6.52 -10.69
N SER A 87 -2.21 5.86 -9.56
CA SER A 87 -1.87 6.40 -8.23
C SER A 87 -0.42 6.16 -7.82
N GLN A 88 0.34 5.35 -8.56
CA GLN A 88 1.73 5.04 -8.23
C GLN A 88 2.64 6.26 -8.27
N VAL A 89 3.46 6.42 -7.23
CA VAL A 89 4.37 7.55 -7.03
C VAL A 89 5.69 7.10 -6.40
N THR A 90 6.74 7.89 -6.61
CA THR A 90 8.04 7.72 -5.95
C THR A 90 8.23 8.77 -4.86
N PHE A 91 9.32 8.66 -4.10
CA PHE A 91 9.60 9.51 -2.94
C PHE A 91 10.50 10.69 -3.30
N ALA A 92 10.37 11.78 -2.53
CA ALA A 92 11.23 12.95 -2.70
C ALA A 92 12.72 12.56 -2.58
N LEU A 93 13.55 13.05 -3.51
CA LEU A 93 14.99 12.77 -3.54
C LEU A 93 15.77 13.56 -2.48
N ALA A 94 15.31 14.77 -2.16
CA ALA A 94 15.96 15.70 -1.25
C ALA A 94 14.96 16.76 -0.77
N PRO A 95 15.28 17.55 0.27
CA PRO A 95 14.52 18.76 0.58
C PRO A 95 14.47 19.68 -0.64
N LEU A 96 13.31 20.27 -0.94
CA LEU A 96 13.25 21.33 -1.95
C LEU A 96 14.06 22.54 -1.45
N PRO A 97 14.77 23.29 -2.31
CA PRO A 97 15.50 24.48 -1.89
C PRO A 97 14.61 25.44 -1.09
N GLY A 98 15.03 25.80 0.14
CA GLY A 98 14.26 26.65 1.05
C GLY A 98 13.11 25.95 1.80
N LYS A 99 12.95 24.63 1.67
CA LYS A 99 11.98 23.84 2.44
C LYS A 99 12.68 22.83 3.38
N THR A 100 12.03 22.58 4.51
CA THR A 100 12.35 21.55 5.50
C THR A 100 12.42 20.15 4.89
N ASP A 101 13.09 19.23 5.59
CA ASP A 101 13.25 17.82 5.23
C ASP A 101 11.96 17.12 4.72
N LEU A 102 11.94 16.82 3.41
CA LEU A 102 10.86 16.12 2.70
C LEU A 102 11.12 14.61 2.53
N THR A 103 12.18 14.07 3.13
CA THR A 103 12.44 12.62 3.06
C THR A 103 11.29 11.85 3.73
N GLY A 104 10.96 10.69 3.17
CA GLY A 104 9.81 9.88 3.57
C GLY A 104 8.47 10.42 3.06
N THR A 105 8.46 11.43 2.19
CA THR A 105 7.25 12.00 1.58
C THR A 105 7.15 11.71 0.09
N PHE A 106 5.92 11.67 -0.42
CA PHE A 106 5.63 11.61 -1.85
C PHE A 106 4.77 12.80 -2.28
N LEU A 107 5.14 13.38 -3.42
CA LEU A 107 4.43 14.46 -4.09
C LEU A 107 4.44 14.15 -5.58
N LYS A 108 3.32 13.71 -6.13
CA LYS A 108 3.20 13.39 -7.56
C LYS A 108 3.17 14.66 -8.41
N GLY A 109 4.31 15.30 -8.65
CA GLY A 109 4.41 16.43 -9.60
C GLY A 109 3.37 17.55 -9.41
N GLY A 110 2.95 17.83 -8.17
CA GLY A 110 1.88 18.81 -7.87
C GLY A 110 0.44 18.31 -8.08
N ILE A 111 0.25 17.12 -8.66
CA ILE A 111 -1.05 16.46 -8.79
C ILE A 111 -1.34 15.74 -7.48
N SER A 112 -2.06 16.43 -6.60
CA SER A 112 -2.52 15.81 -5.37
C SER A 112 -3.85 15.11 -5.53
N LYS A 113 -4.60 15.30 -6.63
CA LYS A 113 -5.90 14.65 -6.84
C LYS A 113 -5.75 13.44 -7.75
N VAL A 114 -6.25 12.30 -7.30
CA VAL A 114 -6.31 11.06 -8.07
C VAL A 114 -7.78 10.69 -8.24
N ASP A 115 -8.20 10.49 -9.48
CA ASP A 115 -9.56 10.05 -9.79
C ASP A 115 -9.75 8.61 -9.30
N VAL A 116 -10.92 8.34 -8.73
CA VAL A 116 -11.33 7.03 -8.22
C VAL A 116 -12.66 6.62 -8.83
N ASP A 117 -12.95 5.34 -8.77
CA ASP A 117 -14.17 4.73 -9.28
C ASP A 117 -15.37 4.87 -8.32
N ILE A 118 -15.16 5.41 -7.11
CA ILE A 118 -16.21 5.74 -6.15
C ILE A 118 -16.67 7.18 -6.38
N GLY A 119 -17.98 7.43 -6.46
CA GLY A 119 -18.53 8.78 -6.64
C GLY A 119 -18.23 9.74 -5.49
N GLY A 120 -18.28 11.05 -5.75
CA GLY A 120 -18.15 12.07 -4.71
C GLY A 120 -19.25 11.95 -3.65
N GLY A 121 -18.93 12.31 -2.40
CA GLY A 121 -19.86 12.27 -1.27
C GLY A 121 -19.99 10.91 -0.60
N HIS A 122 -19.53 9.84 -1.24
CA HIS A 122 -19.54 8.49 -0.67
C HIS A 122 -18.40 8.29 0.33
N ALA A 123 -18.69 7.49 1.36
CA ALA A 123 -17.69 7.03 2.30
C ALA A 123 -16.88 5.87 1.69
N ALA A 124 -15.58 5.94 1.84
CA ALA A 124 -14.64 4.91 1.40
C ALA A 124 -13.61 4.63 2.50
N VAL A 125 -12.90 3.54 2.34
CA VAL A 125 -11.72 3.20 3.11
C VAL A 125 -10.52 3.26 2.17
N VAL A 126 -9.48 3.96 2.58
CA VAL A 126 -8.22 4.05 1.83
C VAL A 126 -7.05 3.46 2.62
N GLN A 127 -6.07 2.95 1.88
CA GLN A 127 -4.81 2.46 2.42
C GLN A 127 -3.67 2.87 1.50
N VAL A 128 -2.59 3.36 2.08
CA VAL A 128 -1.35 3.61 1.35
C VAL A 128 -0.47 2.37 1.49
N ARG A 129 -0.04 1.83 0.36
CA ARG A 129 0.94 0.74 0.31
C ARG A 129 2.23 1.24 -0.28
N ALA A 130 3.36 0.80 0.27
CA ALA A 130 4.67 1.14 -0.23
C ALA A 130 5.58 -0.08 -0.29
N TRP A 131 6.45 -0.14 -1.29
CA TRP A 131 7.36 -1.27 -1.50
C TRP A 131 8.64 -0.88 -2.23
N ASP A 132 9.66 -1.71 -2.07
CA ASP A 132 10.88 -1.70 -2.89
C ASP A 132 10.54 -2.20 -4.30
N ASN A 133 10.71 -1.34 -5.29
CA ASN A 133 10.38 -1.67 -6.69
C ASN A 133 11.52 -2.39 -7.42
N ALA A 134 12.60 -2.74 -6.72
CA ALA A 134 13.77 -3.43 -7.24
C ALA A 134 14.31 -2.79 -8.54
N GLY A 135 14.44 -1.47 -8.52
CA GLY A 135 14.91 -0.68 -9.66
C GLY A 135 13.91 -0.60 -10.82
N GLY A 136 12.61 -0.71 -10.53
CA GLY A 136 11.53 -0.66 -11.52
C GLY A 136 11.14 -2.01 -12.13
N THR A 137 11.68 -3.12 -11.62
CA THR A 137 11.30 -4.47 -12.07
C THR A 137 10.00 -4.95 -11.41
N VAL A 138 9.67 -4.44 -10.22
CA VAL A 138 8.44 -4.77 -9.48
C VAL A 138 7.47 -3.59 -9.55
N ASN A 139 6.50 -3.71 -10.45
CA ASN A 139 5.59 -2.63 -10.81
C ASN A 139 4.21 -2.72 -10.14
N THR A 140 3.86 -3.86 -9.55
CA THR A 140 2.57 -4.03 -8.87
C THR A 140 2.75 -4.67 -7.51
N TRP A 141 1.80 -4.43 -6.60
CA TRP A 141 1.76 -5.13 -5.33
C TRP A 141 1.68 -6.65 -5.51
N ALA A 142 0.97 -7.14 -6.53
CA ALA A 142 0.87 -8.55 -6.81
C ALA A 142 2.21 -9.18 -7.25
N ASP A 143 3.05 -8.42 -7.98
CA ASP A 143 4.40 -8.88 -8.33
C ASP A 143 5.33 -8.92 -7.13
N LEU A 144 5.23 -7.93 -6.24
CA LEU A 144 5.94 -7.90 -4.96
C LEU A 144 5.63 -9.12 -4.10
N LEU A 145 4.37 -9.57 -4.06
CA LEU A 145 3.95 -10.74 -3.29
C LEU A 145 4.59 -12.05 -3.79
N LYS A 146 5.21 -12.07 -4.97
CA LYS A 146 5.96 -13.23 -5.48
C LYS A 146 7.41 -13.28 -4.99
N ASN A 147 7.90 -12.23 -4.33
CA ASN A 147 9.28 -12.12 -3.87
C ASN A 147 9.33 -11.65 -2.42
N ASP A 148 9.47 -12.56 -1.47
CA ASP A 148 9.41 -12.27 -0.03
C ASP A 148 10.58 -11.41 0.48
N ASN A 149 11.69 -11.34 -0.27
CA ASN A 149 12.89 -10.61 0.11
C ASN A 149 12.81 -9.09 -0.09
N LEU A 150 11.75 -8.61 -0.75
CA LEU A 150 11.55 -7.18 -0.98
C LEU A 150 10.78 -6.51 0.17
N ALA A 151 11.29 -5.35 0.58
CA ALA A 151 10.69 -4.54 1.61
C ALA A 151 9.30 -4.04 1.20
N ARG A 152 8.32 -4.17 2.10
CA ARG A 152 6.92 -3.78 1.87
C ARG A 152 6.28 -3.24 3.12
N GLY A 153 5.21 -2.47 2.98
CA GLY A 153 4.48 -1.92 4.11
C GLY A 153 3.13 -1.36 3.70
N LYS A 154 2.21 -1.35 4.66
CA LYS A 154 0.87 -0.79 4.50
C LYS A 154 0.53 0.15 5.66
N SER A 155 -0.14 1.25 5.37
CA SER A 155 -0.70 2.12 6.41
C SER A 155 -1.85 1.43 7.14
N LYS A 156 -2.28 2.00 8.28
CA LYS A 156 -3.62 1.73 8.80
C LYS A 156 -4.67 2.13 7.76
N LEU A 157 -5.84 1.52 7.88
CA LEU A 157 -7.02 1.92 7.12
C LEU A 157 -7.45 3.32 7.55
N VAL A 158 -7.80 4.14 6.58
CA VAL A 158 -8.25 5.51 6.78
C VAL A 158 -9.66 5.63 6.21
N ASN A 159 -10.61 6.05 7.06
CA ASN A 159 -11.95 6.39 6.60
C ASN A 159 -11.89 7.72 5.85
N TYR A 160 -12.41 7.74 4.63
CA TYR A 160 -12.25 8.87 3.73
C TYR A 160 -13.57 9.16 3.00
N ASN A 161 -14.02 10.41 3.03
CA ASN A 161 -15.15 10.84 2.22
C ASN A 161 -14.62 11.30 0.87
N VAL A 162 -15.01 10.58 -0.19
CA VAL A 162 -14.56 10.87 -1.55
C VAL A 162 -15.10 12.23 -1.99
N ALA A 163 -14.25 13.03 -2.62
CA ALA A 163 -14.65 14.33 -3.15
C ALA A 163 -14.96 14.23 -4.65
N GLY A 164 -15.49 15.29 -5.24
CA GLY A 164 -15.83 15.31 -6.67
C GLY A 164 -17.33 15.50 -6.87
N ILE A 165 -17.90 14.79 -7.83
CA ILE A 165 -19.32 14.89 -8.19
C ILE A 165 -20.06 13.68 -7.64
N ASP A 166 -21.17 13.91 -6.94
CA ASP A 166 -22.05 12.84 -6.47
C ASP A 166 -22.93 12.27 -7.60
N ASP A 167 -23.75 11.27 -7.27
CA ASP A 167 -24.59 10.58 -8.25
C ASP A 167 -25.70 11.48 -8.82
N ASP A 168 -26.05 12.57 -8.13
CA ASP A 168 -27.04 13.57 -8.56
C ASP A 168 -26.40 14.70 -9.40
N GLY A 169 -25.08 14.63 -9.64
CA GLY A 169 -24.34 15.63 -10.40
C GLY A 169 -23.93 16.87 -9.59
N ASN A 170 -24.12 16.85 -8.26
CA ASN A 170 -23.76 17.96 -7.41
C ASN A 170 -22.30 17.87 -6.95
N PRO A 171 -21.59 19.02 -6.85
CA PRO A 171 -20.26 19.04 -6.28
C PRO A 171 -20.30 18.76 -4.79
N THR A 172 -19.42 17.87 -4.35
CA THR A 172 -19.24 17.49 -2.94
C THR A 172 -18.08 18.25 -2.31
N SER A 173 -17.94 18.11 -0.99
CA SER A 173 -16.88 18.81 -0.24
C SER A 173 -15.49 18.54 -0.82
N PRO A 174 -14.56 19.50 -0.76
CA PRO A 174 -13.20 19.31 -1.28
C PRO A 174 -12.49 18.10 -0.64
N ALA A 175 -11.65 17.45 -1.44
CA ALA A 175 -10.83 16.33 -1.00
C ALA A 175 -9.94 16.75 0.18
N LYS A 176 -10.03 16.03 1.30
CA LYS A 176 -9.12 16.21 2.44
C LYS A 176 -7.76 15.60 2.12
N ASN A 177 -6.67 16.23 2.55
CA ASN A 177 -5.37 15.57 2.52
C ASN A 177 -5.42 14.28 3.35
N LEU A 178 -4.73 13.21 2.93
CA LEU A 178 -4.73 11.95 3.67
C LEU A 178 -4.26 12.11 5.11
N VAL A 179 -3.30 13.02 5.39
CA VAL A 179 -2.86 13.33 6.76
C VAL A 179 -4.03 13.89 7.59
N ASP A 180 -4.84 14.80 7.02
CA ASP A 180 -6.03 15.34 7.68
C ASP A 180 -7.16 14.31 7.82
N ALA A 181 -7.17 13.29 6.96
CA ALA A 181 -8.08 12.15 7.06
C ALA A 181 -7.63 11.11 8.11
N GLY A 182 -6.41 11.22 8.64
CA GLY A 182 -5.88 10.31 9.67
C GLY A 182 -4.82 9.34 9.17
N LEU A 183 -4.17 9.60 8.03
CA LEU A 183 -2.98 8.86 7.61
C LEU A 183 -1.86 9.08 8.63
N GLU A 184 -1.33 7.97 9.13
CA GLU A 184 -0.20 7.96 10.05
C GLU A 184 1.06 7.43 9.36
N SER A 185 2.21 7.75 9.95
CA SER A 185 3.50 7.23 9.51
C SER A 185 3.55 5.70 9.58
N PHE A 186 4.36 5.07 8.73
CA PHE A 186 4.62 3.63 8.79
C PHE A 186 5.99 3.27 8.20
N GLY A 187 6.51 2.11 8.60
CA GLY A 187 7.79 1.55 8.15
C GLY A 187 7.60 0.28 7.33
N LEU A 188 8.53 0.02 6.42
CA LEU A 188 8.58 -1.23 5.65
C LEU A 188 9.11 -2.40 6.49
N TYR A 189 8.83 -3.61 6.05
CA TYR A 189 9.33 -4.87 6.60
C TYR A 189 9.58 -5.88 5.47
N ILE A 190 10.36 -6.91 5.75
CA ILE A 190 10.65 -8.03 4.85
C ILE A 190 9.97 -9.28 5.42
N VAL A 191 9.34 -10.06 4.55
CA VAL A 191 8.72 -11.33 4.98
C VAL A 191 9.83 -12.37 5.04
N PRO A 192 10.03 -13.07 6.19
CA PRO A 192 10.98 -14.17 6.24
C PRO A 192 10.61 -15.24 5.23
N GLU A 193 11.57 -15.73 4.46
CA GLU A 193 11.34 -16.89 3.59
C GLU A 193 10.80 -18.06 4.43
N PRO A 194 9.71 -18.74 4.00
CA PRO A 194 9.20 -19.91 4.70
C PRO A 194 10.33 -20.93 4.82
N SER A 195 10.69 -21.24 6.06
CA SER A 195 11.98 -21.78 6.42
C SER A 195 12.23 -23.14 5.74
N VAL A 196 12.95 -23.12 4.62
CA VAL A 196 13.54 -24.32 3.99
C VAL A 196 14.36 -25.10 5.02
N VAL A 197 14.90 -24.41 6.03
CA VAL A 197 15.59 -25.02 7.18
C VAL A 197 14.65 -25.83 8.06
N ALA A 198 13.43 -25.35 8.34
CA ALA A 198 12.45 -26.11 9.12
C ALA A 198 11.94 -27.33 8.37
N LEU A 199 11.69 -27.19 7.06
CA LEU A 199 11.35 -28.32 6.17
C LEU A 199 12.52 -29.30 6.03
N GLY A 200 13.75 -28.82 5.94
CA GLY A 200 14.96 -29.64 5.89
C GLY A 200 15.19 -30.40 7.20
N ALA A 201 14.98 -29.76 8.35
CA ALA A 201 15.08 -30.39 9.66
C ALA A 201 13.97 -31.42 9.90
N LEU A 202 12.72 -31.12 9.50
CA LEU A 202 11.61 -32.07 9.51
C LEU A 202 11.86 -33.25 8.57
N GLY A 203 12.38 -32.98 7.36
CA GLY A 203 12.74 -34.01 6.38
C GLY A 203 13.85 -34.93 6.90
N LEU A 204 14.93 -34.36 7.46
CA LEU A 204 16.01 -35.12 8.10
C LEU A 204 15.52 -35.90 9.33
N GLY A 205 14.68 -35.28 10.17
CA GLY A 205 14.06 -35.93 11.33
C GLY A 205 13.20 -37.14 10.92
N ALA A 206 12.38 -37.00 9.88
CA ALA A 206 11.58 -38.09 9.32
C ALA A 206 12.46 -39.22 8.74
N LEU A 207 13.59 -38.88 8.10
CA LEU A 207 14.51 -39.85 7.51
C LEU A 207 15.28 -40.64 8.59
N LEU A 208 15.68 -39.99 9.69
CA LEU A 208 16.29 -40.65 10.84
C LEU A 208 15.31 -41.57 11.58
N LEU A 209 14.03 -41.18 11.70
CA LEU A 209 12.98 -42.03 12.27
C LEU A 209 12.68 -43.24 11.38
N ARG A 210 12.75 -43.11 10.05
CA ARG A 210 12.57 -44.22 9.11
C ARG A 210 13.70 -45.25 9.17
N ARG A 211 14.94 -44.87 9.46
CA ARG A 211 16.09 -45.79 9.59
C ARG A 211 16.07 -46.64 10.87
N ARG A 212 15.17 -46.35 11.82
CA ARG A 212 15.04 -47.09 13.09
C ARG A 212 13.94 -48.16 13.09
N LYS A 213 13.26 -48.34 11.95
CA LYS A 213 12.43 -49.52 11.66
C LYS A 213 13.16 -50.41 10.66
#